data_AF-A0A7V0U1K2-F1
#
_entry.id   AF-A0A7V0U1K2-F1
#
_cell.length_a   1.000
_cell.length_b   1.000
_cell.length_c   1.000
_cell.angle_alpha   90.00
_cell.angle_beta   90.00
_cell.angle_gamma   90.00
#
_symmetry.space_group_name_H-M   'P 1'
#
loop_
_entity.id
_entity.type
_entity.pdbx_description
1 polymer ?
#
loop_
_entity_poly.entity_id
_entity_poly.type
_entity_poly.pdbx_seq_one_letter_code
_entity_poly.pdbx_strand_id
1 'polypeptide(L)'
;MKKTRKNNQGFTLIELMIVVAIIGILAAVAIPMYKNYIQKARVASTVIPTIHAVQTNIAAYYATHDGELPTADTLLTAFIKDADTSAVDWNTAKTSGATYQFTVNTLSSAVGDIAKAYGTTLTATPTTSDEKITGWKLGGAFGDAVGLK
;
A
#
# COMPACT_ATOMS: atom_id res chain seq x y z
N MET A 1 -47.48 25.22 47.30
CA MET A 1 -46.27 24.79 46.56
C MET A 1 -46.68 23.87 45.42
N LYS A 2 -46.55 24.32 44.16
CA LYS A 2 -46.99 23.57 42.97
C LYS A 2 -45.85 22.66 42.51
N LYS A 3 -45.93 21.35 42.78
CA LYS A 3 -44.95 20.35 42.32
C LYS A 3 -45.09 20.18 40.81
N THR A 4 -44.20 20.79 40.03
CA THR A 4 -44.02 20.49 38.60
C THR A 4 -43.54 19.04 38.46
N ARG A 5 -44.40 18.13 37.99
CA ARG A 5 -43.96 16.80 37.60
C ARG A 5 -43.09 16.94 36.35
N LYS A 6 -41.78 16.71 36.47
CA LYS A 6 -40.92 16.54 35.29
C LYS A 6 -41.35 15.25 34.59
N ASN A 7 -41.79 15.37 33.35
CA ASN A 7 -42.20 14.25 32.51
C ASN A 7 -40.92 13.54 32.04
N ASN A 8 -40.47 12.51 32.76
CA ASN A 8 -39.35 11.68 32.32
C ASN A 8 -39.81 10.84 31.13
N GLN A 9 -39.65 11.38 29.92
CA GLN A 9 -39.79 10.64 28.67
C GLN A 9 -38.58 9.71 28.54
N GLY A 10 -38.75 8.45 28.91
CA GLY A 10 -37.76 7.40 28.64
C GLY A 10 -37.78 7.00 27.17
N PHE A 11 -36.64 6.53 26.67
CA PHE A 11 -36.53 5.90 25.35
C PHE A 11 -37.44 4.67 25.28
N THR A 12 -38.17 4.51 24.19
CA THR A 12 -38.99 3.33 23.95
C THR A 12 -38.13 2.16 23.46
N LEU A 13 -38.53 0.93 23.82
CA LEU A 13 -37.87 -0.27 23.29
C LEU A 13 -37.93 -0.32 21.76
N ILE A 14 -39.01 0.17 21.15
CA ILE A 14 -39.16 0.18 19.70
C ILE A 14 -38.19 1.14 19.03
N GLU A 15 -37.92 2.31 19.62
CA GLU A 15 -36.89 3.24 19.12
C GLU A 15 -35.51 2.59 19.15
N LEU A 16 -35.17 1.88 20.24
CA LEU A 16 -33.89 1.20 20.35
C LEU A 16 -33.77 0.03 19.36
N MET A 17 -34.84 -0.72 19.12
CA MET A 17 -34.85 -1.82 18.14
C MET A 17 -34.64 -1.33 16.70
N ILE A 18 -35.27 -0.21 16.32
CA ILE A 18 -35.08 0.38 14.98
C ILE A 18 -33.63 0.86 14.80
N VAL A 19 -33.06 1.50 15.83
CA VAL A 19 -31.67 1.97 15.79
C VAL A 19 -30.70 0.80 15.60
N VAL A 20 -30.88 -0.29 16.35
CA VAL A 20 -30.03 -1.49 16.21
C VAL A 20 -30.19 -2.12 14.83
N ALA A 21 -31.41 -2.16 14.27
CA ALA A 21 -31.64 -2.67 12.92
C ALA A 21 -30.91 -1.84 11.85
N ILE A 22 -30.95 -0.51 11.93
CA ILE A 22 -30.24 0.38 10.99
C ILE A 22 -28.71 0.21 11.13
N ILE A 23 -28.19 0.21 12.36
CA ILE A 23 -26.75 -0.01 12.62
C ILE A 23 -26.33 -1.39 12.09
N GLY A 24 -27.17 -2.42 12.24
CA GLY A 24 -26.90 -3.77 11.72
C GLY A 24 -26.72 -3.79 10.20
N ILE A 25 -27.59 -3.09 9.44
CA ILE A 25 -27.49 -2.99 7.97
C ILE A 25 -26.22 -2.24 7.57
N LEU A 26 -25.95 -1.09 8.20
CA LEU A 26 -24.75 -0.30 7.93
C LEU A 26 -23.47 -1.09 8.25
N ALA A 27 -23.44 -1.79 9.38
CA ALA A 27 -22.30 -2.59 9.81
C ALA A 27 -22.03 -3.77 8.85
N ALA A 28 -23.07 -4.42 8.33
CA ALA A 28 -22.91 -5.53 7.38
C ALA A 28 -22.15 -5.13 6.10
N VAL A 29 -22.37 -3.90 5.60
CA VAL A 29 -21.67 -3.38 4.41
C VAL A 29 -20.34 -2.72 4.77
N ALA A 30 -20.30 -1.95 5.87
CA ALA A 30 -19.13 -1.15 6.23
C ALA A 30 -17.97 -2.00 6.77
N ILE A 31 -18.24 -3.05 7.55
CA ILE A 31 -17.18 -3.90 8.14
C ILE A 31 -16.30 -4.58 7.09
N PRO A 32 -16.82 -5.29 6.08
CA PRO A 32 -15.96 -5.93 5.08
C PRO A 32 -15.15 -4.89 4.29
N MET A 33 -15.75 -3.75 3.95
CA MET A 33 -15.05 -2.67 3.24
C MET A 33 -13.92 -2.08 4.09
N TYR A 34 -14.16 -1.81 5.37
CA TYR A 34 -13.16 -1.27 6.29
C TYR A 34 -12.01 -2.26 6.54
N LYS A 35 -12.31 -3.56 6.65
CA LYS A 35 -11.29 -4.61 6.78
C LYS A 35 -10.37 -4.64 5.56
N ASN A 36 -10.93 -4.57 4.35
CA ASN A 36 -10.16 -4.51 3.11
C ASN A 36 -9.26 -3.25 3.04
N TYR A 37 -9.77 -2.10 3.50
CA TYR A 37 -8.99 -0.87 3.57
C TYR A 37 -7.80 -1.00 4.53
N ILE A 38 -8.03 -1.50 5.75
CA ILE A 38 -6.96 -1.72 6.74
C ILE A 38 -5.93 -2.74 6.24
N GLN A 39 -6.36 -3.78 5.53
CA GLN A 39 -5.44 -4.74 4.90
C GLN A 39 -4.55 -4.07 3.86
N LYS A 40 -5.11 -3.29 2.94
CA LYS A 40 -4.33 -2.54 1.94
C LYS A 40 -3.34 -1.58 2.59
N ALA A 41 -3.77 -0.83 3.61
CA ALA A 41 -2.91 0.10 4.34
C ALA A 41 -1.74 -0.62 5.04
N ARG A 42 -2.00 -1.77 5.67
CA ARG A 42 -0.95 -2.60 6.30
C ARG A 42 0.05 -3.10 5.26
N VAL A 43 -0.43 -3.60 4.14
CA VAL A 43 0.43 -4.09 3.06
C VAL A 43 1.29 -2.98 2.47
N ALA A 44 0.70 -1.81 2.19
CA ALA A 44 1.43 -0.63 1.76
C ALA A 44 2.52 -0.24 2.78
N SER A 45 2.21 -0.24 4.08
CA SER A 45 3.18 0.10 5.13
C SER A 45 4.38 -0.85 5.21
N THR A 46 4.24 -2.09 4.76
CA THR A 46 5.35 -3.06 4.72
C THR A 46 6.17 -2.96 3.44
N VAL A 47 5.51 -2.69 2.30
CA VAL A 47 6.16 -2.72 0.98
C VAL A 47 6.82 -1.37 0.63
N ILE A 48 6.23 -0.23 1.02
CA ILE A 48 6.77 1.10 0.73
C ILE A 48 8.20 1.30 1.29
N PRO A 49 8.52 0.97 2.55
CA PRO A 49 9.85 1.22 3.10
C PRO A 49 10.94 0.46 2.36
N THR A 50 10.65 -0.77 1.94
CA THR A 50 11.53 -1.55 1.07
C THR A 50 11.82 -0.82 -0.23
N ILE A 51 10.77 -0.33 -0.90
CA ILE A 51 10.94 0.37 -2.19
C ILE A 51 11.78 1.63 -1.99
N HIS A 52 11.56 2.39 -0.92
CA HIS A 52 12.35 3.58 -0.60
C HIS A 52 13.83 3.27 -0.37
N ALA A 53 14.16 2.15 0.27
CA ALA A 53 15.53 1.70 0.42
C ALA A 53 16.17 1.41 -0.96
N VAL A 54 15.46 0.70 -1.84
CA VAL A 54 15.96 0.44 -3.20
C VAL A 54 16.08 1.73 -4.02
N GLN A 55 15.14 2.66 -3.89
CA GLN A 55 15.21 3.99 -4.53
C GLN A 55 16.44 4.78 -4.09
N THR A 56 16.82 4.67 -2.81
CA THR A 56 18.03 5.30 -2.27
C THR A 56 19.28 4.70 -2.90
N ASN A 57 19.32 3.37 -3.05
CA ASN A 57 20.42 2.67 -3.72
C ASN A 57 20.53 3.05 -5.21
N ILE A 58 19.39 3.19 -5.91
CA ILE A 58 19.36 3.66 -7.31
C ILE A 58 19.84 5.12 -7.40
N ALA A 59 19.45 5.99 -6.46
CA ALA A 59 19.90 7.38 -6.42
C ALA A 59 21.40 7.48 -6.15
N ALA A 60 21.95 6.64 -5.27
CA ALA A 60 23.39 6.57 -5.02
C ALA A 60 24.16 6.07 -6.26
N TYR A 61 23.62 5.08 -6.98
CA TYR A 61 24.19 4.62 -8.25
C TYR A 61 24.21 5.75 -9.28
N TYR A 62 23.08 6.42 -9.46
CA TYR A 62 22.92 7.53 -10.40
C TYR A 62 23.93 8.67 -10.15
N ALA A 63 24.19 9.00 -8.87
CA ALA A 63 25.16 10.02 -8.50
C ALA A 63 26.64 9.63 -8.70
N THR A 64 26.94 8.33 -8.81
CA THR A 64 28.31 7.80 -8.95
C THR A 64 28.65 7.37 -10.37
N HIS A 65 27.67 7.30 -11.27
CA HIS A 65 27.80 6.83 -12.65
C HIS A 65 27.36 7.91 -13.65
N ASP A 66 27.81 9.16 -13.45
CA ASP A 66 27.59 10.27 -14.37
C ASP A 66 26.13 10.49 -14.81
N GLY A 67 25.16 10.22 -13.92
CA GLY A 67 23.75 10.37 -14.22
C GLY A 67 23.16 9.27 -15.10
N GLU A 68 23.78 8.10 -15.17
CA GLU A 68 23.20 6.90 -15.79
C GLU A 68 22.31 6.13 -14.82
N LEU A 69 21.12 5.74 -15.28
CA LEU A 69 20.23 4.88 -14.54
C LEU A 69 20.69 3.41 -14.65
N PRO A 70 20.61 2.61 -13.57
CA PRO A 70 20.94 1.19 -13.65
C PRO A 70 19.92 0.49 -14.56
N THR A 71 20.39 -0.11 -15.64
CA THR A 71 19.58 -0.84 -16.64
C THR A 71 19.79 -2.34 -16.62
N ALA A 72 20.68 -2.85 -15.76
CA ALA A 72 20.94 -4.28 -15.60
C ALA A 72 20.07 -4.88 -14.49
N ASP A 73 19.34 -5.95 -14.81
CA ASP A 73 18.55 -6.73 -13.83
C ASP A 73 19.39 -7.16 -12.63
N THR A 74 20.66 -7.54 -12.85
CA THR A 74 21.59 -7.99 -11.80
C THR A 74 21.88 -6.90 -10.76
N LEU A 75 21.97 -5.64 -11.18
CA LEU A 75 22.15 -4.50 -10.27
C LEU A 75 20.89 -4.27 -9.45
N LEU A 76 19.72 -4.32 -10.08
CA LEU A 76 18.45 -4.18 -9.36
C LEU A 76 18.27 -5.29 -8.31
N THR A 77 18.59 -6.54 -8.66
CA THR A 77 18.60 -7.65 -7.70
C THR A 77 19.56 -7.41 -6.54
N ALA A 78 20.75 -6.84 -6.79
CA ALA A 78 21.71 -6.51 -5.73
C ALA A 78 21.17 -5.42 -4.79
N PHE A 79 20.55 -4.36 -5.33
CA PHE A 79 19.95 -3.30 -4.52
C PHE A 79 18.78 -3.79 -3.66
N ILE A 80 17.98 -4.75 -4.17
CA ILE A 80 16.89 -5.36 -3.40
C ILE A 80 17.45 -6.25 -2.28
N LYS A 81 18.55 -6.98 -2.53
CA LYS A 81 19.21 -7.78 -1.50
C LYS A 81 19.81 -6.92 -0.38
N ASP A 82 20.41 -5.79 -0.75
CA ASP A 82 20.97 -4.82 0.20
C ASP A 82 19.89 -4.13 1.04
N ALA A 83 18.71 -3.90 0.46
CA ALA A 83 17.53 -3.40 1.17
C ALA A 83 16.90 -4.41 2.17
N ASP A 84 17.51 -5.59 2.35
CA ASP A 84 17.13 -6.70 3.24
C ASP A 84 15.62 -6.85 3.46
N THR A 85 14.94 -7.30 2.41
CA THR A 85 13.49 -7.29 2.35
C THR A 85 12.93 -8.68 2.09
N SER A 86 12.14 -9.16 3.06
CA SER A 86 11.24 -10.31 2.88
C SER A 86 9.93 -9.92 2.15
N ALA A 87 9.69 -8.62 1.93
CA ALA A 87 8.47 -8.10 1.33
C ALA A 87 8.48 -8.15 -0.20
N VAL A 88 9.66 -8.19 -0.83
CA VAL A 88 9.84 -8.22 -2.28
C VAL A 88 10.74 -9.39 -2.66
N ASP A 89 10.38 -10.11 -3.71
CA ASP A 89 11.21 -11.19 -4.27
C ASP A 89 12.35 -10.60 -5.13
N TRP A 90 13.58 -10.88 -4.72
CA TRP A 90 14.80 -10.42 -5.38
C TRP A 90 15.08 -11.14 -6.70
N ASN A 91 14.56 -12.35 -6.89
CA ASN A 91 14.89 -13.19 -8.03
C ASN A 91 14.06 -12.88 -9.28
N THR A 92 12.98 -12.12 -9.11
CA THR A 92 12.03 -11.77 -10.18
C THR A 92 12.03 -10.28 -10.52
N ALA A 93 12.93 -9.51 -9.93
CA ALA A 93 13.09 -8.09 -10.24
C ALA A 93 13.55 -7.89 -11.68
N LYS A 94 12.94 -6.92 -12.37
CA LYS A 94 13.22 -6.61 -13.78
C LYS A 94 13.41 -5.13 -14.01
N THR A 95 14.40 -4.80 -14.83
CA THR A 95 14.61 -3.47 -15.39
C THR A 95 14.02 -3.42 -16.81
N SER A 96 13.36 -2.32 -17.14
CA SER A 96 12.82 -2.08 -18.48
C SER A 96 13.04 -0.62 -18.84
N GLY A 97 14.21 -0.31 -19.41
CA GLY A 97 14.65 1.06 -19.61
C GLY A 97 14.83 1.77 -18.26
N ALA A 98 14.10 2.88 -18.07
CA ALA A 98 14.11 3.63 -16.81
C ALA A 98 13.13 3.07 -15.74
N THR A 99 12.34 2.05 -16.06
CA THR A 99 11.34 1.51 -15.12
C THR A 99 11.88 0.26 -14.40
N TYR A 100 11.71 0.24 -13.08
CA TYR A 100 12.07 -0.85 -12.19
C TYR A 100 10.82 -1.62 -11.78
N GLN A 101 10.81 -2.92 -11.98
CA GLN A 101 9.71 -3.80 -11.60
C GLN A 101 10.11 -4.68 -10.42
N PHE A 102 9.23 -4.72 -9.44
CA PHE A 102 9.35 -5.46 -8.20
C PHE A 102 8.19 -6.45 -8.09
N THR A 103 8.49 -7.66 -7.64
CA THR A 103 7.47 -8.66 -7.34
C THR A 103 7.27 -8.71 -5.84
N VAL A 104 6.09 -8.34 -5.35
CA VAL A 104 5.78 -8.40 -3.92
C VAL A 104 5.61 -9.85 -3.49
N ASN A 105 6.26 -10.25 -2.40
CA ASN A 105 6.19 -11.59 -1.88
C ASN A 105 4.89 -11.82 -1.10
N THR A 106 4.22 -12.95 -1.32
CA THR A 106 2.91 -13.27 -0.75
C THR A 106 2.99 -14.01 0.59
N LEU A 107 4.06 -13.79 1.37
CA LEU A 107 4.33 -14.54 2.63
C LEU A 107 3.26 -14.32 3.71
N SER A 108 2.50 -13.22 3.64
CA SER A 108 1.34 -13.03 4.51
C SER A 108 0.04 -13.27 3.75
N SER A 109 -0.95 -13.86 4.42
CA SER A 109 -2.28 -14.10 3.85
C SER A 109 -2.91 -12.81 3.32
N ALA A 110 -2.69 -11.67 4.00
CA ALA A 110 -3.19 -10.37 3.57
C ALA A 110 -2.56 -9.89 2.25
N VAL A 111 -1.24 -10.09 2.07
CA VAL A 111 -0.58 -9.78 0.79
C VAL A 111 -0.99 -10.77 -0.29
N GLY A 112 -1.13 -12.05 0.06
CA GLY A 112 -1.57 -13.11 -0.85
C GLY A 112 -2.98 -12.88 -1.40
N ASP A 113 -3.91 -12.39 -0.59
CA ASP A 113 -5.28 -12.11 -1.03
C ASP A 113 -5.35 -10.91 -1.98
N ILE A 114 -4.57 -9.85 -1.72
CA ILE A 114 -4.43 -8.71 -2.65
C ILE A 114 -3.73 -9.15 -3.94
N ALA A 115 -2.67 -9.94 -3.82
CA ALA A 115 -1.91 -10.44 -4.97
C ALA A 115 -2.75 -11.33 -5.90
N LYS A 116 -3.67 -12.14 -5.35
CA LYS A 116 -4.60 -12.95 -6.17
C LYS A 116 -5.59 -12.09 -6.95
N ALA A 117 -6.02 -10.97 -6.38
CA ALA A 117 -7.02 -10.10 -7.00
C ALA A 117 -6.41 -9.11 -8.01
N TYR A 118 -5.17 -8.67 -7.79
CA TYR A 118 -4.56 -7.57 -8.56
C TYR A 118 -3.15 -7.87 -9.09
N GLY A 119 -2.62 -9.08 -8.90
CA GLY A 119 -1.24 -9.43 -9.26
C GLY A 119 -0.21 -8.96 -8.23
N THR A 120 1.05 -9.34 -8.43
CA THR A 120 2.17 -9.07 -7.50
C THR A 120 3.11 -7.96 -7.95
N THR A 121 2.90 -7.41 -9.16
CA THR A 121 3.85 -6.49 -9.79
C THR A 121 3.65 -5.06 -9.31
N LEU A 122 4.74 -4.48 -8.82
CA LEU A 122 4.87 -3.07 -8.51
C LEU A 122 5.96 -2.46 -9.40
N THR A 123 5.73 -1.26 -9.91
CA THR A 123 6.68 -0.55 -10.76
C THR A 123 7.10 0.75 -10.12
N ALA A 124 8.39 1.10 -10.16
CA ALA A 124 8.90 2.42 -9.82
C ALA A 124 9.61 3.01 -11.03
N THR A 125 9.25 4.23 -11.39
CA THR A 125 9.92 4.98 -12.47
C THR A 125 10.46 6.29 -11.89
N PRO A 126 11.77 6.54 -11.92
CA PRO A 126 12.35 7.79 -11.46
C PRO A 126 12.00 8.90 -12.45
N THR A 127 11.79 10.09 -11.92
CA THR A 127 11.72 11.33 -12.70
C THR A 127 13.08 12.00 -12.55
N THR A 128 13.76 12.23 -13.68
CA THR A 128 15.06 12.90 -13.69
C THR A 128 14.92 14.32 -14.24
N SER A 129 15.58 15.28 -13.61
CA SER A 129 15.73 16.67 -14.06
C SER A 129 17.08 17.18 -13.60
N ASP A 130 17.78 17.95 -14.43
CA ASP A 130 19.08 18.55 -14.12
C ASP A 130 20.08 17.56 -13.49
N GLU A 131 20.24 16.38 -14.11
CA GLU A 131 21.15 15.33 -13.65
C GLU A 131 20.89 14.89 -12.19
N LYS A 132 19.64 14.93 -11.75
CA LYS A 132 19.19 14.45 -10.44
C LYS A 132 17.87 13.71 -10.54
N ILE A 133 17.66 12.73 -9.66
CA ILE A 133 16.35 12.13 -9.45
C ILE A 133 15.52 13.09 -8.58
N THR A 134 14.47 13.68 -9.16
CA THR A 134 13.60 14.67 -8.50
C THR A 134 12.32 14.07 -7.96
N GLY A 135 11.98 12.84 -8.34
CA GLY A 135 10.81 12.15 -7.84
C GLY A 135 10.70 10.73 -8.34
N TRP A 136 9.68 10.02 -7.85
CA TRP A 136 9.39 8.65 -8.22
C TRP A 136 7.89 8.50 -8.48
N LYS A 137 7.57 7.89 -9.62
CA LYS A 137 6.22 7.44 -9.91
C LYS A 137 6.12 5.96 -9.58
N LEU A 138 5.34 5.64 -8.54
CA LEU A 138 4.97 4.27 -8.20
C LEU A 138 3.73 3.86 -8.98
N GLY A 139 3.61 2.57 -9.27
CA GLY A 139 2.47 2.02 -10.02
C GLY A 139 2.57 0.51 -10.14
N GLY A 140 1.95 -0.04 -11.20
CA GLY A 140 1.83 -1.47 -11.41
C GLY A 140 0.53 -2.01 -10.80
N ALA A 141 0.11 -3.20 -11.24
CA ALA A 141 -1.20 -3.74 -10.90
C ALA A 141 -1.40 -3.89 -9.38
N PHE A 142 -0.35 -4.25 -8.64
CA PHE A 142 -0.36 -4.27 -7.18
C PHE A 142 -0.35 -2.86 -6.58
N GLY A 143 0.51 -1.96 -7.08
CA GLY A 143 0.62 -0.58 -6.60
C GLY A 143 -0.69 0.19 -6.74
N ASP A 144 -1.36 0.06 -7.88
CA ASP A 144 -2.67 0.65 -8.12
C ASP A 144 -3.74 0.11 -7.16
N ALA A 145 -3.67 -1.17 -6.83
CA ALA A 145 -4.61 -1.82 -5.93
C ALA A 145 -4.46 -1.38 -4.47
N VAL A 146 -3.24 -1.07 -4.04
CA VAL A 146 -2.94 -0.56 -2.69
C VAL A 146 -2.96 0.97 -2.60
N GLY A 147 -3.25 1.67 -3.69
CA GLY A 147 -3.39 3.13 -3.72
C GLY A 147 -2.07 3.89 -3.80
N LEU A 148 -1.02 3.27 -4.36
CA LEU A 148 0.27 3.89 -4.61
C LEU A 148 0.23 4.58 -5.98
N LYS A 149 -0.24 5.83 -6.02
CA LYS A 149 -0.11 6.74 -7.16
C LYS A 149 0.45 8.07 -6.71
#